data_AF-B5JKW1-F1
#
_entry.id   AF-B5JKW1-F1
#
_cell.length_a   1.000
_cell.length_b   1.000
_cell.length_c   1.000
_cell.angle_alpha   90.00
_cell.angle_beta   90.00
_cell.angle_gamma   90.00
#
_symmetry.space_group_name_H-M   'P 1'
#
loop_
_entity.id
_entity.type
_entity.pdbx_description
1 polymer ?
#
loop_
_entity_poly.entity_id
_entity_poly.type
_entity_poly.pdbx_seq_one_letter_code
_entity_poly.pdbx_strand_id
1 'polypeptide(L)'
;MEHLETIGLIAGLISAFIAVYQWATINEIKKRGKEIQYLLAGINNSAVQKNQSWKRQIQLLGEPKDENDWKVVRAHARAADDFEDLATLVTALEGTIDTESSAIKDMMRKYKETVELNNQLQAEGLKNPLNQQKEHE
;
A
#
# COMPACT_ATOMS: atom_id res chain seq x y z
N MET A 1 22.39 -56.15 9.79
CA MET A 1 22.84 -54.76 9.48
C MET A 1 22.08 -54.19 8.29
N GLU A 2 21.89 -54.96 7.22
CA GLU A 2 21.14 -54.58 6.00
C GLU A 2 19.71 -54.02 6.23
N HIS A 3 18.95 -54.61 7.18
CA HIS A 3 17.59 -54.15 7.49
C HIS A 3 17.53 -52.79 8.19
N LEU A 4 18.54 -52.43 8.98
CA LEU A 4 18.61 -51.12 9.65
C LEU A 4 18.93 -50.01 8.65
N GLU A 5 19.78 -50.29 7.67
CA GLU A 5 20.08 -49.37 6.56
C GLU A 5 18.86 -49.17 5.66
N THR A 6 18.11 -50.24 5.38
CA THR A 6 16.88 -50.17 4.57
C THR A 6 15.79 -49.35 5.28
N ILE A 7 15.59 -49.58 6.58
CA ILE A 7 14.63 -48.81 7.39
C ILE A 7 15.06 -47.34 7.49
N GLY A 8 16.36 -47.08 7.67
CA GLY A 8 16.91 -45.72 7.68
C GLY A 8 16.72 -44.98 6.37
N LEU A 9 16.87 -45.67 5.23
CA LEU A 9 16.67 -45.11 3.90
C LEU A 9 15.19 -44.79 3.63
N ILE A 10 14.28 -45.68 4.03
CA ILE A 10 12.83 -45.45 3.96
C ILE A 10 12.42 -44.29 4.87
N ALA A 11 12.92 -44.23 6.10
CA ALA A 11 12.66 -43.13 7.03
C ALA A 11 13.21 -41.79 6.51
N GLY A 12 14.39 -41.80 5.87
CA GLY A 12 14.98 -40.64 5.22
C GLY A 12 14.14 -40.12 4.05
N LEU A 13 13.64 -41.02 3.20
CA LEU A 13 12.72 -40.67 2.10
C LEU A 13 11.44 -40.03 2.62
N ILE A 14 10.79 -40.63 3.63
CA ILE A 14 9.57 -40.09 4.22
C ILE A 14 9.81 -38.70 4.81
N SER A 15 10.93 -38.52 5.52
CA SER A 15 11.30 -37.22 6.12
C SER A 15 11.53 -36.15 5.05
N ALA A 16 12.19 -36.50 3.94
CA ALA A 16 12.38 -35.60 2.81
C ALA A 16 11.04 -35.20 2.16
N PHE A 17 10.11 -36.15 1.98
CA PHE A 17 8.77 -35.85 1.46
C PHE A 17 8.00 -34.88 2.36
N ILE A 18 8.05 -35.09 3.68
CA ILE A 18 7.41 -34.19 4.65
C ILE A 18 8.02 -32.79 4.58
N ALA A 19 9.34 -32.67 4.50
CA ALA A 19 10.02 -31.38 4.41
C ALA A 19 9.65 -30.62 3.13
N VAL A 20 9.60 -31.30 1.98
CA VAL A 20 9.16 -30.70 0.70
C VAL A 20 7.72 -30.22 0.78
N TYR A 21 6.82 -31.03 1.39
CA TYR A 21 5.43 -30.64 1.58
C TYR A 21 5.31 -29.41 2.49
N GLN A 22 5.96 -29.40 3.65
CA GLN A 22 5.97 -28.27 4.56
C GLN A 22 6.51 -27.00 3.90
N TRP A 23 7.60 -27.12 3.14
CA TRP A 23 8.16 -26.00 2.39
C TRP A 23 7.16 -25.46 1.36
N ALA A 24 6.52 -26.34 0.59
CA ALA A 24 5.52 -25.94 -0.40
C ALA A 24 4.30 -25.25 0.24
N THR A 25 3.76 -25.81 1.33
CA THR A 25 2.62 -25.22 2.06
C THR A 25 2.98 -23.86 2.67
N ILE A 26 4.14 -23.74 3.31
CA ILE A 26 4.60 -22.46 3.88
C ILE A 26 4.80 -21.42 2.78
N ASN A 27 5.37 -21.81 1.64
CA ASN A 27 5.61 -20.91 0.53
C ASN A 27 4.30 -20.38 -0.09
N GLU A 28 3.30 -21.24 -0.25
CA GLU A 28 1.98 -20.86 -0.75
C GLU A 28 1.25 -19.92 0.23
N ILE A 29 1.31 -20.18 1.53
CA ILE A 29 0.75 -19.29 2.57
C ILE A 29 1.41 -17.91 2.51
N LYS A 30 2.74 -17.85 2.43
CA LYS A 30 3.49 -16.59 2.30
C LYS A 30 3.12 -15.82 1.03
N LYS A 31 2.96 -16.52 -0.09
CA LYS A 31 2.55 -15.91 -1.36
C LYS A 31 1.17 -15.27 -1.26
N ARG A 32 0.18 -16.00 -0.71
CA ARG A 32 -1.18 -15.49 -0.48
C ARG A 32 -1.20 -14.31 0.48
N GLY A 33 -0.39 -14.37 1.54
CA GLY A 33 -0.21 -13.25 2.47
C GLY A 33 0.22 -11.98 1.73
N LYS A 34 1.27 -12.07 0.90
CA LYS A 34 1.74 -10.94 0.08
C LYS A 34 0.67 -10.41 -0.88
N GLU A 35 -0.05 -11.29 -1.57
CA GLU A 35 -1.14 -10.88 -2.47
C GLU A 35 -2.21 -10.07 -1.73
N ILE A 36 -2.62 -10.53 -0.54
CA ILE A 36 -3.58 -9.81 0.29
C ILE A 36 -3.01 -8.47 0.76
N GLN A 37 -1.74 -8.41 1.16
CA GLN A 37 -1.10 -7.14 1.54
C GLN A 37 -1.10 -6.12 0.39
N TYR A 38 -0.85 -6.54 -0.85
CA TYR A 38 -0.95 -5.65 -2.01
C TYR A 38 -2.38 -5.20 -2.29
N LEU A 39 -3.37 -6.06 -2.10
CA LEU A 39 -4.79 -5.68 -2.20
C LEU A 39 -5.15 -4.65 -1.12
N LEU A 40 -4.75 -4.90 0.13
CA LEU A 40 -4.93 -3.97 1.25
C LEU A 40 -4.22 -2.64 0.97
N ALA A 41 -3.01 -2.66 0.40
CA ALA A 41 -2.32 -1.45 -0.01
C ALA A 41 -3.07 -0.65 -1.07
N GLY A 42 -3.67 -1.33 -2.05
CA GLY A 42 -4.55 -0.69 -3.03
C GLY A 42 -5.78 -0.06 -2.39
N ILE A 43 -6.43 -0.75 -1.46
CA ILE A 43 -7.60 -0.23 -0.72
C ILE A 43 -7.20 0.98 0.13
N ASN A 44 -6.09 0.90 0.87
CA ASN A 44 -5.58 2.01 1.68
C ASN A 44 -5.32 3.26 0.83
N ASN A 45 -4.63 3.11 -0.31
CA ASN A 45 -4.38 4.23 -1.20
C ASN A 45 -5.66 4.85 -1.77
N SER A 46 -6.64 4.03 -2.14
CA SER A 46 -7.95 4.51 -2.60
C SER A 46 -8.68 5.29 -1.49
N ALA A 47 -8.63 4.80 -0.25
CA ALA A 47 -9.22 5.44 0.91
C ALA A 47 -8.57 6.80 1.19
N VAL A 48 -7.24 6.85 1.23
CA VAL A 48 -6.47 8.09 1.43
C VAL A 48 -6.79 9.12 0.33
N GLN A 49 -6.86 8.70 -0.93
CA GLN A 49 -7.22 9.59 -2.04
C GLN A 49 -8.65 10.14 -1.91
N LYS A 50 -9.61 9.31 -1.48
CA LYS A 50 -10.99 9.74 -1.26
C LYS A 50 -11.09 10.71 -0.08
N ASN A 51 -10.42 10.44 1.04
CA ASN A 51 -10.33 11.36 2.18
C ASN A 51 -9.82 12.74 1.72
N GLN A 52 -8.70 12.78 0.99
CA GLN A 52 -8.18 14.04 0.43
C GLN A 52 -9.15 14.72 -0.53
N SER A 53 -9.86 13.95 -1.37
CA SER A 53 -10.87 14.50 -2.28
C SER A 53 -12.01 15.17 -1.52
N TRP A 54 -12.53 14.56 -0.46
CA TRP A 54 -13.58 15.14 0.37
C TRP A 54 -13.10 16.37 1.14
N LYS A 55 -11.88 16.33 1.71
CA LYS A 55 -11.26 17.49 2.36
C LYS A 55 -11.13 18.68 1.39
N ARG A 56 -10.76 18.44 0.13
CA ARG A 56 -10.74 19.48 -0.92
C ARG A 56 -12.13 20.02 -1.23
N GLN A 57 -13.13 19.15 -1.35
CA GLN A 57 -14.51 19.60 -1.59
C GLN A 57 -15.03 20.49 -0.46
N ILE A 58 -14.73 20.16 0.80
CA ILE A 58 -15.06 21.01 1.96
C ILE A 58 -14.43 22.41 1.81
N GLN A 59 -13.16 22.49 1.41
CA GLN A 59 -12.49 23.77 1.19
C GLN A 59 -13.12 24.61 0.07
N LEU A 60 -13.74 23.96 -0.92
CA LEU A 60 -14.41 24.63 -2.04
C LEU A 60 -15.83 25.10 -1.70
N LEU A 61 -16.47 24.57 -0.66
CA LEU A 61 -17.86 24.90 -0.30
C LEU A 61 -18.02 26.32 0.29
N GLY A 62 -16.94 26.98 0.70
CA GLY A 62 -16.98 28.29 1.34
C GLY A 62 -17.55 28.25 2.77
N GLU A 63 -17.74 29.41 3.40
CA GLU A 63 -18.27 29.49 4.77
C GLU A 63 -19.79 29.24 4.77
N PRO A 64 -20.29 28.24 5.52
CA PRO A 64 -21.71 27.88 5.53
C PRO A 64 -22.57 28.99 6.12
N LYS A 65 -23.64 29.37 5.40
CA LYS A 65 -24.49 30.53 5.76
C LYS A 65 -25.82 30.13 6.39
N ASP A 66 -26.30 28.93 6.08
CA ASP A 66 -27.55 28.42 6.62
C ASP A 66 -27.43 26.97 7.12
N GLU A 67 -28.51 26.46 7.71
CA GLU A 67 -28.55 25.10 8.27
C GLU A 67 -28.36 24.00 7.21
N ASN A 68 -28.77 24.24 5.97
CA ASN A 68 -28.57 23.28 4.89
C ASN A 68 -27.11 23.22 4.47
N ASP A 69 -26.41 24.36 4.39
CA ASP A 69 -24.97 24.39 4.15
C ASP A 69 -24.20 23.61 5.23
N TRP A 70 -24.58 23.79 6.50
CA TRP A 70 -23.99 23.04 7.61
C TRP A 70 -24.23 21.53 7.51
N LYS A 71 -25.39 21.09 7.00
CA LYS A 71 -25.67 19.67 6.74
C LYS A 71 -24.76 19.12 5.65
N VAL A 72 -24.54 19.88 4.58
CA VAL A 72 -23.65 19.49 3.47
C VAL A 72 -22.21 19.38 3.97
N VAL A 73 -21.69 20.40 4.67
CA VAL A 73 -20.33 20.38 5.23
C VAL A 73 -20.15 19.19 6.17
N ARG A 74 -21.11 18.93 7.07
CA ARG A 74 -21.05 17.79 7.99
C ARG A 74 -21.05 16.45 7.28
N ALA A 75 -21.83 16.30 6.20
CA ALA A 75 -21.85 15.08 5.40
C ALA A 75 -20.49 14.82 4.74
N HIS A 76 -19.85 15.86 4.18
CA HIS A 76 -18.53 15.74 3.56
C HIS A 76 -17.44 15.46 4.60
N ALA A 77 -17.50 16.13 5.76
CA ALA A 77 -16.57 15.89 6.87
C ALA A 77 -16.67 14.45 7.37
N ARG A 78 -17.89 13.95 7.59
CA ARG A 78 -18.11 12.56 7.98
C ARG A 78 -17.58 11.57 6.95
N ALA A 79 -17.82 11.83 5.66
CA ALA A 79 -17.27 10.98 4.60
C ALA A 79 -15.73 10.96 4.62
N ALA A 80 -15.08 12.11 4.87
CA ALA A 80 -13.64 12.19 5.00
C ALA A 80 -13.12 11.35 6.18
N ASP A 81 -13.78 11.46 7.35
CA ASP A 81 -13.45 10.71 8.55
C ASP A 81 -13.63 9.19 8.34
N ASP A 82 -14.73 8.75 7.71
CA ASP A 82 -14.99 7.33 7.41
C ASP A 82 -13.87 6.72 6.53
N PHE A 83 -13.34 7.48 5.56
CA PHE A 83 -12.22 7.03 4.73
C PHE A 83 -10.88 7.04 5.46
N GLU A 84 -10.71 7.90 6.46
CA GLU A 84 -9.54 7.92 7.35
C GLU A 84 -9.52 6.70 8.26
N ASP A 85 -10.67 6.36 8.84
CA ASP A 85 -10.86 5.15 9.64
C ASP A 85 -10.63 3.89 8.81
N LEU A 86 -11.18 3.85 7.59
CA LEU A 86 -10.95 2.73 6.67
C LEU A 86 -9.47 2.56 6.32
N ALA A 87 -8.75 3.66 6.05
CA ALA A 87 -7.32 3.60 5.81
C ALA A 87 -6.57 3.01 7.02
N THR A 88 -6.91 3.46 8.23
CA THR A 88 -6.31 3.00 9.50
C THR A 88 -6.57 1.51 9.75
N LEU A 89 -7.81 1.05 9.58
CA LEU A 89 -8.19 -0.35 9.73
C LEU A 89 -7.45 -1.26 8.74
N VAL A 90 -7.32 -0.81 7.49
CA VAL A 90 -6.61 -1.56 6.45
C VAL A 90 -5.12 -1.65 6.76
N THR A 91 -4.50 -0.59 7.30
CA THR A 91 -3.11 -0.65 7.79
C THR A 91 -2.94 -1.61 8.96
N ALA A 92 -3.88 -1.61 9.92
CA ALA A 92 -3.84 -2.55 11.04
C ALA A 92 -4.00 -4.01 10.56
N LEU A 93 -4.94 -4.28 9.65
CA LEU A 93 -5.16 -5.60 9.06
C LEU A 93 -3.93 -6.09 8.31
N GLU A 94 -3.31 -5.23 7.50
CA GLU A 94 -2.08 -5.56 6.79
C GLU A 94 -0.95 -5.94 7.77
N GLY A 95 -0.78 -5.17 8.84
CA GLY A 95 0.21 -5.45 9.88
C GLY A 95 -0.04 -6.75 10.65
N THR A 96 -1.27 -7.28 10.65
CA THR A 96 -1.56 -8.62 11.22
C THR A 96 -1.16 -9.78 10.31
N ILE A 97 -1.02 -9.53 8.99
CA ILE A 97 -0.61 -10.56 8.01
C ILE A 97 0.90 -10.78 8.06
N ASP A 98 1.65 -9.68 8.11
CA ASP A 98 3.10 -9.70 8.33
C ASP A 98 3.49 -8.42 9.07
N THR A 99 4.17 -8.59 10.20
CA THR A 99 4.61 -7.47 11.05
C THR A 99 5.94 -6.88 10.60
N GLU A 100 6.73 -7.64 9.82
CA GLU A 100 8.06 -7.25 9.36
C GLU A 100 8.04 -6.58 7.98
N SER A 101 7.11 -6.98 7.11
CA SER A 101 6.95 -6.42 5.77
C SER A 101 5.59 -5.74 5.57
N SER A 102 5.58 -4.57 4.95
CA SER A 102 4.35 -3.78 4.69
C SER A 102 4.36 -3.28 3.24
N ALA A 103 3.49 -3.87 2.43
CA ALA A 103 3.18 -3.43 1.08
C ALA A 103 2.64 -1.99 1.05
N ILE A 104 1.91 -1.55 2.09
CA ILE A 104 1.46 -0.15 2.23
C ILE A 104 2.68 0.77 2.32
N LYS A 105 3.62 0.50 3.24
CA LYS A 105 4.85 1.30 3.39
C LYS A 105 5.71 1.27 2.12
N ASP A 106 5.84 0.11 1.49
CA ASP A 106 6.62 -0.03 0.26
C ASP A 106 6.01 0.77 -0.88
N MET A 107 4.68 0.78 -1.01
CA MET A 107 3.99 1.56 -2.03
C MET A 107 4.13 3.07 -1.77
N MET A 108 4.02 3.51 -0.51
CA MET A 108 4.28 4.90 -0.12
C MET A 108 5.71 5.32 -0.41
N ARG A 109 6.70 4.45 -0.14
CA ARG A 109 8.11 4.72 -0.42
C ARG A 109 8.35 4.89 -1.93
N LYS A 110 7.85 3.97 -2.75
CA LYS A 110 7.93 4.06 -4.22
C LYS A 110 7.26 5.33 -4.76
N TYR A 111 6.12 5.71 -4.18
CA TYR A 111 5.46 6.96 -4.53
C TYR A 111 6.33 8.18 -4.20
N LYS A 112 6.91 8.23 -2.99
CA LYS A 112 7.84 9.29 -2.59
C LYS A 112 9.03 9.38 -3.54
N GLU A 113 9.67 8.25 -3.85
CA GLU A 113 10.77 8.18 -4.82
C GLU A 113 10.34 8.71 -6.20
N THR A 114 9.15 8.33 -6.68
CA THR A 114 8.61 8.81 -7.96
C THR A 114 8.43 10.33 -7.97
N VAL A 115 7.93 10.92 -6.87
CA VAL A 115 7.78 12.37 -6.72
C VAL A 115 9.13 13.07 -6.68
N GLU A 116 10.10 12.52 -5.95
CA GLU A 116 11.47 13.05 -5.90
C GLU A 116 12.12 13.05 -7.28
N LEU A 117 12.01 11.95 -8.03
CA LEU A 117 12.48 11.87 -9.42
C LEU A 117 11.79 12.90 -10.32
N ASN A 118 10.47 13.09 -10.19
CA ASN A 118 9.75 14.08 -10.99
C ASN A 118 10.24 15.51 -10.68
N ASN A 119 10.43 15.83 -9.39
CA ASN A 119 10.96 17.13 -8.99
C ASN A 119 12.38 17.37 -9.52
N GLN A 120 13.24 16.34 -9.50
CA GLN A 120 14.58 16.41 -10.09
C GLN A 120 14.51 16.67 -11.59
N LEU A 121 13.66 15.94 -12.32
CA LEU A 121 13.46 16.14 -13.77
C LEU A 121 12.96 17.55 -14.09
N GLN A 122 12.03 18.10 -13.30
CA GLN A 122 11.57 19.49 -13.46
C GLN A 122 12.70 20.49 -13.21
N ALA A 123 13.48 20.30 -12.13
CA ALA A 123 14.60 21.16 -11.81
C ALA A 123 15.71 21.11 -12.88
N GLU A 124 15.94 19.95 -13.49
CA GLU A 124 16.85 19.80 -14.63
C GLU A 124 16.28 20.40 -15.92
N GLY A 125 14.98 20.25 -16.17
CA GLY A 125 14.28 20.87 -17.30
C GLY A 125 14.29 22.41 -17.26
N LEU A 126 14.28 23.00 -16.07
CA LEU A 126 14.46 24.45 -15.87
C LEU A 126 15.90 24.92 -16.13
N LYS A 127 16.88 24.04 -16.02
CA LYS A 127 18.28 24.31 -16.40
C LYS A 127 18.53 24.14 -17.90
N ASN A 128 17.53 23.70 -18.67
CA ASN A 128 17.67 23.56 -20.12
C ASN A 128 17.74 24.95 -20.77
N PRO A 129 18.83 25.29 -21.49
CA PRO A 129 19.01 26.61 -22.10
C PRO A 129 17.92 26.98 -23.13
N LEU A 130 17.20 26.00 -23.69
CA LEU A 130 16.06 26.24 -24.60
C LEU A 130 14.84 26.86 -23.89
N ASN A 131 14.70 26.68 -22.57
CA ASN A 131 13.62 27.31 -21.79
C ASN A 131 14.01 28.72 -21.27
N GLN A 132 15.31 28.98 -21.07
CA GLN A 132 15.81 30.29 -20.63
C GLN A 132 15.74 31.36 -21.73
N GLN A 133 15.71 30.97 -23.01
CA GLN A 133 15.53 31.90 -24.13
C GLN A 133 14.08 32.42 -24.24
N LYS A 134 13.09 31.71 -23.69
CA LYS A 134 11.68 32.12 -23.72
C LYS A 134 11.29 33.11 -22.62
N GLU A 135 12.12 33.27 -21.59
CA GLU A 135 11.87 34.25 -20.52
C GLU A 135 12.35 35.67 -20.87
N HIS A 136 13.01 35.84 -22.04
CA HIS A 136 13.54 37.11 -22.52
C HIS A 136 12.84 37.65 -23.78
N GLU A 137 11.71 37.07 -24.20
CA GLU A 137 10.76 37.63 -25.17
C GLU A 137 9.52 38.18 -24.45
#